data_AF-A0A165HKC0-F1
#
_entry.id   AF-A0A165HKC0-F1
#
_cell.length_a   1.000
_cell.length_b   1.000
_cell.length_c   1.000
_cell.angle_alpha   90.00
_cell.angle_beta   90.00
_cell.angle_gamma   90.00
#
_symmetry.space_group_name_H-M   'P 1'
#
loop_
_entity.id
_entity.type
_entity.pdbx_description
1 polymer ?
#
loop_
_entity_poly.entity_id
_entity_poly.type
_entity_poly.pdbx_seq_one_letter_code
_entity_poly.pdbx_strand_id
1 'polypeptide(L)'
;MAPDPTRSQYQHYIPRFILRNFTPVLEHDSDRHFIASTSPAVLRLGQGAPPKAKHTWWKTLKERTRLNVWHIDTATLAMNVDPGENVLGSTFGASDLYLDPHHADHDHIEHKLSLLEGKASIINQKGDERCSRRREECWVHPPRPDSSRGAQYFKSAFDELTMDSLRRHIAENLENPNATPRDVWLQNLKEFLDSKFADLFENKRIYEHDRYEYVYGYRRFRMAIWRAPANVEFVVTSDAYSLYEGRYFDMASADPVIGAWYQETLGTRRGRHPTQGGRGTTPWVKVFPMHPKFIIALVDSSMADKSPMHAMLHGDVPESRFFDFPCPRTDTTYANLSREAVAARKRRDMDGFERRPPGSERPKFESWSDTSSWDFVRGHYVDGIPAEAREQDHLAFKISTLTTDQVRIVNGLMLENAHGAVTFCSTAQLYASVCAYERYERWEHKQDYSALKRALRERAMRPGAPAAPPTVELNVDRTVVRVEPASTTHNPDETAEEVARYRALTHHIHALQLVALLGHDMDPRPGPLMTALRDRFASFQALNRVHDDYLQRSVEAATPVPTRASVVTAAAGPSNIQATSSNAPPHPPKRKRKPKRKSAAAS
;
A
#
# COMPACT_ATOMS: atom_id res chain seq x y z
N MET A 1 -27.33 -30.19 17.05
CA MET A 1 -28.28 -29.84 15.98
C MET A 1 -27.48 -29.09 14.93
N ALA A 2 -27.41 -29.59 13.70
CA ALA A 2 -26.82 -28.82 12.60
C ALA A 2 -27.65 -27.53 12.43
N PRO A 3 -27.02 -26.35 12.25
CA PRO A 3 -27.73 -25.11 12.04
C PRO A 3 -28.63 -25.23 10.80
N ASP A 4 -29.85 -24.71 10.90
CA ASP A 4 -30.84 -24.69 9.81
C ASP A 4 -30.25 -23.89 8.62
N PRO A 5 -30.00 -24.52 7.46
CA PRO A 5 -29.29 -23.92 6.32
C PRO A 5 -30.08 -22.83 5.57
N THR A 6 -31.15 -22.28 6.14
CA THR A 6 -32.22 -21.67 5.34
C THR A 6 -32.35 -20.15 5.44
N ARG A 7 -31.57 -19.46 6.29
CA ARG A 7 -31.62 -17.99 6.32
C ARG A 7 -30.38 -17.39 5.66
N SER A 8 -30.58 -16.86 4.45
CA SER A 8 -29.58 -16.03 3.77
C SER A 8 -29.04 -14.97 4.74
N GLN A 9 -27.72 -14.90 4.83
CA GLN A 9 -27.01 -13.97 5.71
C GLN A 9 -26.42 -12.85 4.86
N TYR A 10 -26.54 -11.60 5.30
CA TYR A 10 -25.90 -10.48 4.61
C TYR A 10 -24.56 -10.12 5.27
N GLN A 11 -23.46 -10.36 4.58
CA GLN A 11 -22.10 -10.08 5.06
C GLN A 11 -21.51 -8.85 4.37
N HIS A 12 -20.79 -8.04 5.13
CA HIS A 12 -20.16 -6.83 4.60
C HIS A 12 -18.75 -7.18 4.13
N TYR A 13 -18.34 -6.69 2.96
CA TYR A 13 -16.94 -6.80 2.53
C TYR A 13 -16.07 -5.67 3.14
N ILE A 14 -16.69 -4.59 3.64
CA ILE A 14 -16.03 -3.60 4.52
C ILE A 14 -16.35 -3.94 5.98
N PRO A 15 -15.33 -4.09 6.85
CA PRO A 15 -15.57 -4.32 8.26
C PRO A 15 -16.49 -3.28 8.90
N ARG A 16 -17.52 -3.75 9.62
CA ARG A 16 -18.57 -2.86 10.16
C ARG A 16 -18.03 -1.82 11.14
N PHE A 17 -16.95 -2.15 11.87
CA PHE A 17 -16.32 -1.20 12.79
C PHE A 17 -15.74 0.01 12.07
N ILE A 18 -15.40 -0.13 10.79
CA ILE A 18 -14.85 0.95 9.98
C ILE A 18 -15.96 1.88 9.55
N LEU A 19 -17.07 1.36 9.02
CA LEU A 19 -18.24 2.16 8.65
C LEU A 19 -18.75 2.99 9.85
N ARG A 20 -18.76 2.40 11.05
CA ARG A 20 -19.14 3.10 12.30
C ARG A 20 -18.24 4.29 12.63
N ASN A 21 -16.98 4.28 12.20
CA ASN A 21 -16.09 5.42 12.41
C ASN A 21 -16.48 6.63 11.57
N PHE A 22 -17.23 6.42 10.47
CA PHE A 22 -17.70 7.49 9.59
C PHE A 22 -19.05 8.09 10.01
N THR A 23 -19.58 7.70 11.16
CA THR A 23 -20.76 8.36 11.73
C THR A 23 -20.42 9.79 12.17
N PRO A 24 -21.15 10.82 11.69
CA PRO A 24 -20.96 12.21 12.10
C PRO A 24 -20.97 12.36 13.62
N VAL A 25 -20.15 13.28 14.12
CA VAL A 25 -20.15 13.65 15.54
C VAL A 25 -21.41 14.47 15.79
N LEU A 26 -22.31 13.97 16.65
CA LEU A 26 -23.40 14.78 17.17
C LEU A 26 -22.80 15.75 18.19
N GLU A 27 -23.12 17.04 18.10
CA GLU A 27 -22.51 18.13 18.87
C GLU A 27 -22.54 17.95 20.40
N HIS A 28 -23.42 17.07 20.91
CA HIS A 28 -23.54 16.76 22.33
C HIS A 28 -22.59 15.66 22.83
N ASP A 29 -21.75 15.08 21.96
CA ASP A 29 -20.85 13.96 22.28
C ASP A 29 -19.39 14.44 22.32
N SER A 30 -19.13 15.52 23.08
CA SER A 30 -17.79 16.09 23.29
C SER A 30 -16.80 15.11 23.91
N ASP A 31 -17.29 14.01 24.48
CA ASP A 31 -16.52 12.93 25.10
C ASP A 31 -16.48 11.68 24.21
N ARG A 32 -16.29 11.83 22.88
CA ARG A 32 -15.79 10.72 22.06
C ARG A 32 -14.34 10.40 22.45
N HIS A 33 -14.14 9.81 23.62
CA HIS A 33 -13.28 8.64 23.67
C HIS A 33 -13.86 7.68 22.64
N PHE A 34 -13.05 7.20 21.68
CA PHE A 34 -13.43 6.26 20.61
C PHE A 34 -14.70 5.50 21.00
N ILE A 35 -15.79 5.57 20.21
CA ILE A 35 -17.02 4.79 20.48
C ILE A 35 -16.66 3.31 20.36
N ALA A 36 -16.08 2.82 21.44
CA ALA A 36 -15.46 1.54 21.67
C ALA A 36 -16.33 0.82 22.69
N SER A 37 -17.63 0.76 22.41
CA SER A 37 -18.57 0.00 23.23
C SER A 37 -18.56 -1.47 22.81
N THR A 38 -17.38 -2.06 22.75
CA THR A 38 -17.13 -3.41 23.23
C THR A 38 -15.93 -3.36 24.16
N SER A 39 -16.02 -2.54 25.22
CA SER A 39 -15.31 -2.91 26.45
C SER A 39 -15.60 -4.41 26.69
N PRO A 40 -14.61 -5.23 27.06
CA PRO A 40 -14.85 -6.62 27.44
C PRO A 40 -15.97 -6.76 28.48
N ALA A 41 -16.24 -5.72 29.28
CA ALA A 41 -17.37 -5.65 30.19
C ALA A 41 -18.75 -5.57 29.48
N VAL A 42 -18.83 -4.97 28.29
CA VAL A 42 -20.05 -4.86 27.46
C VAL A 42 -20.32 -6.16 26.68
N LEU A 43 -19.28 -6.82 26.17
CA LEU A 43 -19.40 -8.20 25.66
C LEU A 43 -19.84 -9.17 26.78
N ARG A 44 -19.36 -8.98 28.01
CA ARG A 44 -19.81 -9.73 29.20
C ARG A 44 -21.24 -9.38 29.63
N LEU A 45 -21.69 -8.13 29.49
CA LEU A 45 -23.10 -7.75 29.66
C LEU A 45 -24.00 -8.50 28.65
N GLY A 46 -23.49 -8.87 27.48
CA GLY A 46 -24.20 -9.72 26.52
C GLY A 46 -24.64 -11.08 27.08
N GLN A 47 -23.89 -11.66 28.02
CA GLN A 47 -24.18 -13.00 28.57
C GLN A 47 -24.97 -12.99 29.88
N GLY A 48 -25.22 -11.81 30.49
CA GLY A 48 -25.95 -11.72 31.77
C GLY A 48 -26.79 -10.47 32.02
N ALA A 49 -26.79 -9.47 31.13
CA ALA A 49 -27.60 -8.27 31.31
C ALA A 49 -29.10 -8.56 31.08
N PRO A 50 -29.99 -7.93 31.88
CA PRO A 50 -31.42 -8.09 31.71
C PRO A 50 -31.86 -7.64 30.30
N PRO A 51 -32.83 -8.33 29.66
CA PRO A 51 -33.27 -8.07 28.29
C PRO A 51 -33.61 -6.60 28.00
N LYS A 52 -34.16 -5.88 28.99
CA LYS A 52 -34.50 -4.45 28.88
C LYS A 52 -33.28 -3.56 28.65
N ALA A 53 -32.16 -3.83 29.34
CA ALA A 53 -30.93 -3.06 29.18
C ALA A 53 -30.31 -3.26 27.78
N LYS A 54 -30.41 -4.49 27.25
CA LYS A 54 -29.99 -4.80 25.87
C LYS A 54 -30.79 -3.99 24.85
N HIS A 55 -32.12 -3.94 24.99
CA HIS A 55 -32.99 -3.22 24.05
C HIS A 55 -32.73 -1.71 24.03
N THR A 56 -32.63 -1.07 25.21
CA THR A 56 -32.32 0.36 25.30
C THR A 56 -30.95 0.68 24.70
N TRP A 57 -29.95 -0.16 24.98
CA TRP A 57 -28.61 -0.01 24.42
C TRP A 57 -28.59 -0.15 22.89
N TRP A 58 -29.26 -1.14 22.32
CA TRP A 58 -29.38 -1.28 20.86
C TRP A 58 -30.05 -0.07 20.22
N LYS A 59 -31.07 0.50 20.87
CA LYS A 59 -31.74 1.72 20.39
C LYS A 59 -30.78 2.92 20.39
N THR A 60 -30.06 3.13 21.50
CA THR A 60 -29.05 4.20 21.60
C THR A 60 -27.90 4.01 20.61
N LEU A 61 -27.46 2.77 20.39
CA LEU A 61 -26.40 2.48 19.41
C LEU A 61 -26.87 2.81 17.99
N LYS A 62 -28.08 2.39 17.59
CA LYS A 62 -28.67 2.71 16.27
C LYS A 62 -28.78 4.21 16.04
N GLU A 63 -29.24 4.96 17.04
CA GLU A 63 -29.34 6.42 16.98
C GLU A 63 -27.95 7.07 16.81
N ARG A 64 -26.89 6.46 17.37
CA ARG A 64 -25.51 6.94 17.32
C ARG A 64 -24.71 6.51 16.10
N THR A 65 -25.22 5.64 15.23
CA THR A 65 -24.47 5.10 14.07
C THR A 65 -24.92 5.63 12.73
N ARG A 66 -25.67 6.74 12.70
CA ARG A 66 -26.18 7.32 11.47
C ARG A 66 -25.04 7.81 10.54
N LEU A 67 -25.11 7.58 9.23
CA LEU A 67 -24.07 7.99 8.26
C LEU A 67 -24.58 9.09 7.33
N ASN A 68 -23.69 9.93 6.81
CA ASN A 68 -24.01 10.75 5.64
C ASN A 68 -23.51 10.07 4.38
N VAL A 69 -24.39 9.92 3.41
CA VAL A 69 -24.15 9.17 2.18
C VAL A 69 -24.63 9.99 0.99
N TRP A 70 -23.78 10.15 0.00
CA TRP A 70 -24.15 10.59 -1.33
C TRP A 70 -24.28 9.38 -2.23
N HIS A 71 -25.45 9.14 -2.79
CA HIS A 71 -25.68 8.12 -3.80
C HIS A 71 -25.35 8.69 -5.18
N ILE A 72 -24.35 8.12 -5.83
CA ILE A 72 -23.86 8.58 -7.13
C ILE A 72 -24.92 8.30 -8.19
N ASP A 73 -25.47 7.09 -8.21
CA ASP A 73 -26.38 6.63 -9.27
C ASP A 73 -27.70 7.41 -9.31
N THR A 74 -28.21 7.78 -8.14
CA THR A 74 -29.47 8.53 -8.00
C THR A 74 -29.27 10.02 -7.82
N ALA A 75 -28.01 10.48 -7.70
CA ALA A 75 -27.66 11.85 -7.34
C ALA A 75 -28.42 12.36 -6.09
N THR A 76 -28.55 11.53 -5.06
CA THR A 76 -29.29 11.85 -3.83
C THR A 76 -28.36 11.97 -2.63
N LEU A 77 -28.54 13.04 -1.87
CA LEU A 77 -27.86 13.27 -0.60
C LEU A 77 -28.73 12.77 0.56
N ALA A 78 -28.30 11.70 1.20
CA ALA A 78 -28.95 11.14 2.38
C ALA A 78 -28.13 11.46 3.64
N MET A 79 -28.74 12.18 4.58
CA MET A 79 -28.08 12.60 5.81
C MET A 79 -28.56 11.76 6.97
N ASN A 80 -27.64 11.36 7.85
CA ASN A 80 -27.93 10.60 9.05
C ASN A 80 -28.74 9.30 8.79
N VAL A 81 -28.38 8.53 7.75
CA VAL A 81 -28.97 7.24 7.40
C VAL A 81 -28.60 6.17 8.42
N ASP A 82 -29.57 5.38 8.90
CA ASP A 82 -29.28 4.22 9.77
C ASP A 82 -28.54 3.14 8.96
N PRO A 83 -27.38 2.64 9.44
CA PRO A 83 -26.70 1.51 8.82
C PRO A 83 -27.53 0.26 8.62
N GLY A 84 -28.56 0.06 9.44
CA GLY A 84 -29.46 -1.08 9.34
C GLY A 84 -30.57 -0.92 8.29
N GLU A 85 -30.81 0.28 7.76
CA GLU A 85 -31.73 0.46 6.65
C GLU A 85 -31.06 -0.01 5.35
N ASN A 86 -31.84 -0.57 4.41
CA ASN A 86 -31.43 -1.25 3.16
C ASN A 86 -30.36 -0.53 2.30
N VAL A 87 -30.04 0.71 2.63
CA VAL A 87 -29.06 1.55 1.95
C VAL A 87 -27.62 1.05 2.16
N LEU A 88 -27.18 0.83 3.41
CA LEU A 88 -25.81 0.29 3.62
C LEU A 88 -25.75 -1.22 3.39
N GLY A 89 -26.84 -1.91 3.78
CA GLY A 89 -27.02 -3.35 3.59
C GLY A 89 -27.24 -3.77 2.14
N SER A 90 -27.12 -2.88 1.16
CA SER A 90 -26.95 -3.23 -0.25
C SER A 90 -25.63 -2.71 -0.79
N THR A 91 -25.16 -1.56 -0.29
CA THR A 91 -23.95 -0.90 -0.76
C THR A 91 -22.68 -1.63 -0.36
N PHE A 92 -22.55 -2.14 0.88
CA PHE A 92 -21.26 -2.52 1.49
C PHE A 92 -21.03 -4.02 1.71
N GLY A 93 -21.84 -4.85 1.06
CA GLY A 93 -21.85 -6.29 1.32
C GLY A 93 -22.64 -7.06 0.27
N ALA A 94 -22.66 -8.37 0.45
CA ALA A 94 -23.42 -9.29 -0.38
C ALA A 94 -24.05 -10.38 0.49
N SER A 95 -25.15 -10.95 0.01
CA SER A 95 -25.77 -12.12 0.65
C SER A 95 -24.92 -13.35 0.43
N ASP A 96 -24.77 -14.13 1.50
CA ASP A 96 -24.08 -15.43 1.55
C ASP A 96 -22.66 -15.35 0.98
N LEU A 97 -21.98 -14.22 1.20
CA LEU A 97 -20.67 -13.94 0.65
C LEU A 97 -19.65 -15.00 1.10
N TYR A 98 -19.62 -15.31 2.40
CA TYR A 98 -18.64 -16.24 3.00
C TYR A 98 -19.22 -17.61 3.35
N LEU A 99 -20.44 -17.91 2.88
CA LEU A 99 -21.09 -19.18 3.15
C LEU A 99 -20.42 -20.30 2.35
N ASP A 100 -19.79 -21.23 3.05
CA ASP A 100 -19.15 -22.41 2.47
C ASP A 100 -20.03 -23.66 2.67
N PRO A 101 -20.80 -24.09 1.65
CA PRO A 101 -21.69 -25.24 1.77
C PRO A 101 -20.94 -26.58 1.84
N HIS A 102 -19.62 -26.60 1.61
CA HIS A 102 -18.81 -27.82 1.59
C HIS A 102 -18.10 -28.06 2.93
N HIS A 103 -18.11 -27.09 3.85
CA HIS A 103 -17.51 -27.21 5.17
C HIS A 103 -18.55 -27.66 6.22
N ALA A 104 -18.15 -28.45 7.23
CA ALA A 104 -19.08 -28.90 8.28
C ALA A 104 -19.70 -27.74 9.10
N ASP A 105 -18.98 -26.62 9.17
CA ASP A 105 -19.45 -25.33 9.68
C ASP A 105 -19.49 -24.34 8.51
N HIS A 106 -20.68 -24.09 7.96
CA HIS A 106 -20.85 -23.25 6.76
C HIS A 106 -20.37 -21.80 6.98
N ASP A 107 -20.39 -21.32 8.23
CA ASP A 107 -20.07 -19.94 8.59
C ASP A 107 -18.61 -19.80 9.10
N HIS A 108 -17.77 -20.82 8.96
CA HIS A 108 -16.43 -20.83 9.56
C HIS A 108 -15.53 -19.68 9.09
N ILE A 109 -15.65 -19.23 7.83
CA ILE A 109 -14.91 -18.09 7.28
C ILE A 109 -15.40 -16.79 7.91
N GLU A 110 -16.71 -16.55 7.92
CA GLU A 110 -17.32 -15.38 8.57
C GLU A 110 -16.95 -15.33 10.06
N HIS A 111 -16.96 -16.48 10.74
CA HIS A 111 -16.56 -16.57 12.14
C HIS A 111 -15.12 -16.10 12.35
N LYS A 112 -14.17 -16.60 11.55
CA LYS A 112 -12.74 -16.20 11.61
C LYS A 112 -12.53 -14.73 11.26
N LEU A 113 -13.19 -14.24 10.21
CA LEU A 113 -13.15 -12.83 9.84
C LEU A 113 -13.69 -11.95 10.97
N SER A 114 -14.82 -12.32 11.60
CA SER A 114 -15.39 -11.56 12.72
C SER A 114 -14.44 -11.48 13.93
N LEU A 115 -13.65 -12.54 14.19
CA LEU A 115 -12.62 -12.53 15.23
C LEU A 115 -11.47 -11.57 14.87
N LEU A 116 -11.04 -11.57 13.60
CA LEU A 116 -10.03 -10.62 13.11
C LEU A 116 -10.53 -9.18 13.16
N GLU A 117 -11.76 -8.92 12.74
CA GLU A 117 -12.40 -7.60 12.87
C GLU A 117 -12.44 -7.15 14.32
N GLY A 118 -12.79 -8.05 15.24
CA GLY A 118 -12.77 -7.79 16.67
C GLY A 118 -11.39 -7.35 17.15
N LYS A 119 -10.33 -8.08 16.79
CA LYS A 119 -8.94 -7.73 17.12
C LYS A 119 -8.51 -6.41 16.48
N ALA A 120 -8.81 -6.20 15.21
CA ALA A 120 -8.47 -4.98 14.46
C ALA A 120 -9.16 -3.74 15.05
N SER A 121 -10.43 -3.89 15.47
CA SER A 121 -11.18 -2.80 16.09
C SER A 121 -10.52 -2.33 17.40
N ILE A 122 -9.98 -3.23 18.22
CA ILE A 122 -9.29 -2.88 19.46
C ILE A 122 -8.03 -2.06 19.18
N ILE A 123 -7.31 -2.37 18.11
CA ILE A 123 -6.10 -1.60 17.74
C ILE A 123 -6.47 -0.21 17.26
N ASN A 124 -7.47 -0.12 16.40
CA ASN A 124 -7.99 1.16 15.94
C ASN A 124 -8.36 2.07 17.14
N GLN A 125 -9.05 1.50 18.13
CA GLN A 125 -9.47 2.22 19.34
C GLN A 125 -8.33 2.78 20.19
N LYS A 126 -7.17 2.11 20.20
CA LYS A 126 -6.07 2.56 21.06
C LYS A 126 -5.49 3.89 20.59
N GLY A 127 -5.64 4.26 19.31
CA GLY A 127 -5.29 5.59 18.78
C GLY A 127 -3.85 6.07 19.03
N ASP A 128 -3.00 5.22 19.63
CA ASP A 128 -1.68 5.57 20.13
C ASP A 128 -0.78 5.98 18.97
N GLU A 129 0.11 6.95 19.22
CA GLU A 129 1.08 7.44 18.26
C GLU A 129 2.03 6.33 17.73
N ARG A 130 2.08 5.18 18.42
CA ARG A 130 2.78 3.98 18.00
C ARG A 130 1.88 2.76 18.07
N CYS A 131 1.69 2.12 16.91
CA CYS A 131 1.18 0.76 16.84
C CYS A 131 2.37 -0.20 16.78
N SER A 132 2.53 -1.05 17.80
CA SER A 132 3.53 -2.14 17.82
C SER A 132 2.83 -3.49 17.72
N ARG A 133 3.26 -4.36 16.81
CA ARG A 133 2.64 -5.68 16.64
C ARG A 133 3.65 -6.79 16.32
N ARG A 134 3.25 -8.02 16.66
CA ARG A 134 3.83 -9.26 16.13
C ARG A 134 3.27 -9.52 14.71
N ARG A 135 4.01 -10.25 13.89
CA ARG A 135 3.75 -10.46 12.44
C ARG A 135 2.53 -11.36 12.11
N GLU A 136 1.69 -11.70 13.08
CA GLU A 136 0.68 -12.77 12.97
C GLU A 136 -0.59 -12.40 12.18
N GLU A 137 -0.64 -11.28 11.45
CA GLU A 137 -1.89 -10.87 10.79
C GLU A 137 -1.77 -10.70 9.29
N CYS A 138 -2.46 -11.59 8.59
CA CYS A 138 -2.64 -11.64 7.16
C CYS A 138 -3.65 -10.58 6.71
N TRP A 139 -3.33 -9.85 5.64
CA TRP A 139 -4.25 -8.91 5.00
C TRP A 139 -4.94 -9.62 3.85
N VAL A 140 -6.19 -10.02 4.05
CA VAL A 140 -7.01 -10.60 2.99
C VAL A 140 -8.10 -9.61 2.65
N HIS A 141 -8.11 -9.15 1.41
CA HIS A 141 -9.16 -8.28 0.91
C HIS A 141 -10.14 -9.10 0.07
N PRO A 142 -11.39 -9.28 0.54
CA PRO A 142 -12.40 -9.94 -0.26
C PRO A 142 -12.73 -9.03 -1.47
N PRO A 143 -12.61 -9.55 -2.71
CA PRO A 143 -13.06 -8.82 -3.88
C PRO A 143 -14.58 -8.68 -3.84
N ARG A 144 -15.10 -7.53 -4.26
CA ARG A 144 -16.56 -7.35 -4.40
C ARG A 144 -17.07 -8.20 -5.55
N PRO A 145 -18.28 -8.77 -5.47
CA PRO A 145 -18.85 -9.56 -6.56
C PRO A 145 -18.95 -8.84 -7.92
N ASP A 146 -19.03 -7.51 -7.92
CA ASP A 146 -19.12 -6.66 -9.11
C ASP A 146 -17.79 -6.10 -9.61
N SER A 147 -16.74 -6.12 -8.78
CA SER A 147 -15.37 -5.81 -9.22
C SER A 147 -14.92 -6.80 -10.30
N SER A 148 -13.96 -6.42 -11.16
CA SER A 148 -13.41 -7.32 -12.19
C SER A 148 -12.96 -8.66 -11.59
N ARG A 149 -12.31 -8.62 -10.42
CA ARG A 149 -11.87 -9.83 -9.71
C ARG A 149 -13.00 -10.61 -9.05
N GLY A 150 -14.03 -9.95 -8.53
CA GLY A 150 -15.18 -10.71 -8.03
C GLY A 150 -15.99 -11.30 -9.17
N ALA A 151 -16.11 -10.64 -10.32
CA ALA A 151 -16.77 -11.21 -11.48
C ALA A 151 -16.09 -12.52 -11.92
N GLN A 152 -14.77 -12.63 -11.79
CA GLN A 152 -14.06 -13.89 -12.00
C GLN A 152 -14.60 -14.99 -11.08
N TYR A 153 -14.59 -14.79 -9.76
CA TYR A 153 -14.99 -15.85 -8.81
C TYR A 153 -16.50 -16.09 -8.69
N PHE A 154 -17.32 -15.04 -8.77
CA PHE A 154 -18.77 -15.10 -8.57
C PHE A 154 -19.56 -15.28 -9.87
N LYS A 155 -18.98 -14.92 -11.03
CA LYS A 155 -19.63 -15.02 -12.35
C LYS A 155 -18.81 -15.87 -13.33
N SER A 156 -17.75 -16.53 -12.88
CA SER A 156 -16.83 -17.33 -13.70
C SER A 156 -16.23 -16.55 -14.88
N ALA A 157 -16.10 -15.23 -14.76
CA ALA A 157 -15.65 -14.33 -15.82
C ALA A 157 -14.12 -14.28 -15.98
N PHE A 158 -13.45 -15.43 -15.98
CA PHE A 158 -12.03 -15.54 -16.29
C PHE A 158 -11.81 -15.59 -17.80
N ASP A 159 -10.65 -15.12 -18.26
CA ASP A 159 -10.17 -15.47 -19.60
C ASP A 159 -9.83 -16.98 -19.68
N GLU A 160 -9.75 -17.51 -20.90
CA GLU A 160 -9.59 -18.94 -21.16
C GLU A 160 -8.32 -19.51 -20.52
N LEU A 161 -7.20 -18.79 -20.61
CA LEU A 161 -5.90 -19.22 -20.06
C LEU A 161 -5.93 -19.27 -18.53
N THR A 162 -6.46 -18.23 -17.89
CA THR A 162 -6.60 -18.21 -16.44
C THR A 162 -7.61 -19.26 -15.97
N MET A 163 -8.69 -19.50 -16.71
CA MET A 163 -9.66 -20.55 -16.38
C MET A 163 -9.04 -21.94 -16.45
N ASP A 164 -8.19 -22.24 -17.44
CA ASP A 164 -7.50 -23.52 -17.54
C ASP A 164 -6.47 -23.72 -16.42
N SER A 165 -5.79 -22.63 -16.00
CA SER A 165 -4.95 -22.63 -14.80
C SER A 165 -5.76 -22.96 -13.54
N LEU A 166 -6.93 -22.33 -13.38
CA LEU A 166 -7.85 -22.57 -12.27
C LEU A 166 -8.36 -24.02 -12.24
N ARG A 167 -8.72 -24.59 -13.39
CA ARG A 167 -9.15 -25.99 -13.52
C ARG A 167 -8.05 -26.98 -13.10
N ARG A 168 -6.80 -26.73 -13.52
CA ARG A 168 -5.64 -27.53 -13.07
C ARG A 168 -5.47 -27.43 -11.56
N HIS A 169 -5.56 -26.22 -11.01
CA HIS A 169 -5.48 -26.03 -9.56
C HIS A 169 -6.57 -26.80 -8.80
N ILE A 170 -7.82 -26.78 -9.28
CA ILE A 170 -8.93 -27.55 -8.71
C ILE A 170 -8.60 -29.05 -8.71
N ALA A 171 -8.17 -29.59 -9.85
CA ALA A 171 -7.86 -31.01 -9.98
C ALA A 171 -6.71 -31.47 -9.07
N GLU A 172 -5.73 -30.61 -8.83
CA GLU A 172 -4.52 -30.94 -8.08
C GLU A 172 -4.63 -30.68 -6.57
N ASN A 173 -5.40 -29.66 -6.15
CA ASN A 173 -5.31 -29.12 -4.79
C ASN A 173 -6.65 -29.06 -4.01
N LEU A 174 -7.80 -29.26 -4.67
CA LEU A 174 -9.10 -29.26 -4.01
C LEU A 174 -9.64 -30.69 -3.88
N GLU A 175 -10.30 -30.96 -2.75
CA GLU A 175 -10.91 -32.27 -2.48
C GLU A 175 -12.11 -32.56 -3.40
N ASN A 176 -12.83 -31.50 -3.81
CA ASN A 176 -13.95 -31.59 -4.73
C ASN A 176 -13.47 -31.29 -6.17
N PRO A 177 -13.36 -32.27 -7.08
CA PRO A 177 -12.95 -32.04 -8.46
C PRO A 177 -13.98 -31.22 -9.27
N ASN A 178 -15.21 -31.09 -8.77
CA ASN A 178 -16.26 -30.26 -9.35
C ASN A 178 -16.38 -28.89 -8.67
N ALA A 179 -15.36 -28.46 -7.93
CA ALA A 179 -15.35 -27.15 -7.29
C ALA A 179 -15.54 -26.02 -8.33
N THR A 180 -16.36 -25.05 -7.97
CA THR A 180 -16.58 -23.83 -8.74
C THR A 180 -15.47 -22.81 -8.45
N PRO A 181 -15.33 -21.74 -9.26
CA PRO A 181 -14.40 -20.68 -8.91
C PRO A 181 -14.67 -20.06 -7.54
N ARG A 182 -15.95 -19.90 -7.16
CA ARG A 182 -16.32 -19.41 -5.82
C ARG A 182 -15.77 -20.32 -4.71
N ASP A 183 -15.79 -21.63 -4.91
CA ASP A 183 -15.24 -22.59 -3.93
C ASP A 183 -13.71 -22.46 -3.81
N VAL A 184 -13.01 -22.23 -4.93
CA VAL A 184 -11.56 -21.91 -4.89
C VAL A 184 -11.30 -20.64 -4.10
N TRP A 185 -12.11 -19.60 -4.30
CA TRP A 185 -11.97 -18.36 -3.54
C TRP A 185 -12.21 -18.56 -2.03
N LEU A 186 -13.26 -19.30 -1.64
CA LEU A 186 -13.52 -19.63 -0.23
C LEU A 186 -12.37 -20.45 0.37
N GLN A 187 -11.86 -21.43 -0.37
CA GLN A 187 -10.69 -22.21 0.02
C GLN A 187 -9.45 -21.32 0.20
N ASN A 188 -9.19 -20.36 -0.71
CA ASN A 188 -8.09 -19.40 -0.56
C ASN A 188 -8.24 -18.57 0.71
N LEU A 189 -9.43 -18.02 0.97
CA LEU A 189 -9.71 -17.27 2.21
C LEU A 189 -9.43 -18.14 3.45
N LYS A 190 -9.92 -19.38 3.47
CA LYS A 190 -9.67 -20.32 4.55
C LYS A 190 -8.19 -20.53 4.78
N GLU A 191 -7.41 -20.79 3.74
CA GLU A 191 -5.96 -21.01 3.86
C GLU A 191 -5.22 -19.75 4.31
N PHE A 192 -5.62 -18.56 3.87
CA PHE A 192 -5.06 -17.29 4.38
C PHE A 192 -5.34 -17.07 5.86
N LEU A 193 -6.48 -17.55 6.36
CA LEU A 193 -6.89 -17.40 7.75
C LEU A 193 -6.29 -18.49 8.67
N ASP A 194 -6.03 -19.68 8.14
CA ASP A 194 -5.64 -20.86 8.92
C ASP A 194 -4.14 -21.18 8.87
N SER A 195 -3.47 -20.86 7.77
CA SER A 195 -2.05 -21.16 7.62
C SER A 195 -1.21 -20.21 8.47
N LYS A 196 -0.03 -20.68 8.89
CA LYS A 196 0.96 -19.76 9.45
C LYS A 196 1.41 -18.80 8.36
N PHE A 197 1.75 -17.58 8.78
CA PHE A 197 2.12 -16.51 7.86
C PHE A 197 3.26 -16.92 6.91
N ALA A 198 4.30 -17.59 7.41
CA ALA A 198 5.42 -18.06 6.60
C ALA A 198 5.02 -19.14 5.58
N ASP A 199 4.06 -19.99 5.92
CA ASP A 199 3.63 -21.11 5.08
C ASP A 199 2.78 -20.62 3.89
N LEU A 200 2.14 -19.44 4.00
CA LEU A 200 1.32 -18.85 2.93
C LEU A 200 2.08 -18.69 1.61
N PHE A 201 3.39 -18.49 1.67
CA PHE A 201 4.24 -18.22 0.51
C PHE A 201 4.41 -19.45 -0.38
N GLU A 202 4.26 -20.64 0.20
CA GLU A 202 4.47 -21.93 -0.47
C GLU A 202 3.22 -22.82 -0.44
N ASN A 203 2.13 -22.37 0.21
CA ASN A 203 0.90 -23.15 0.34
C ASN A 203 0.23 -23.35 -1.03
N LYS A 204 0.37 -24.57 -1.58
CA LYS A 204 -0.20 -24.99 -2.86
C LYS A 204 -1.72 -25.10 -2.86
N ARG A 205 -2.35 -25.15 -1.68
CA ARG A 205 -3.82 -25.10 -1.53
C ARG A 205 -4.39 -23.71 -1.81
N ILE A 206 -3.54 -22.67 -1.88
CA ILE A 206 -3.92 -21.34 -2.35
C ILE A 206 -3.68 -21.30 -3.85
N TYR A 207 -4.69 -20.86 -4.60
CA TYR A 207 -4.58 -20.66 -6.05
C TYR A 207 -3.36 -19.79 -6.38
N GLU A 208 -2.53 -20.24 -7.32
CA GLU A 208 -1.20 -19.68 -7.57
C GLU A 208 -1.21 -18.17 -7.83
N HIS A 209 -2.16 -17.67 -8.61
CA HIS A 209 -2.28 -16.24 -8.91
C HIS A 209 -2.69 -15.39 -7.68
N ASP A 210 -3.55 -15.93 -6.81
CA ASP A 210 -3.93 -15.28 -5.55
C ASP A 210 -2.76 -15.27 -4.56
N ARG A 211 -2.05 -16.40 -4.44
CA ARG A 211 -0.84 -16.51 -3.64
C ARG A 211 0.22 -15.52 -4.13
N TYR A 212 0.44 -15.46 -5.44
CA TYR A 212 1.41 -14.55 -6.03
C TYR A 212 1.07 -13.09 -5.71
N GLU A 213 -0.17 -12.66 -5.92
CA GLU A 213 -0.55 -11.28 -5.63
C GLU A 213 -0.36 -10.94 -4.14
N TYR A 214 -0.71 -11.87 -3.25
CA TYR A 214 -0.48 -11.69 -1.82
C TYR A 214 1.01 -11.54 -1.49
N VAL A 215 1.84 -12.45 -2.00
CA VAL A 215 3.29 -12.48 -1.77
C VAL A 215 3.98 -11.25 -2.35
N TYR A 216 3.59 -10.87 -3.57
CA TYR A 216 4.03 -9.64 -4.22
C TYR A 216 3.63 -8.41 -3.41
N GLY A 217 2.37 -8.35 -2.97
CA GLY A 217 1.83 -7.31 -2.11
C GLY A 217 2.64 -7.14 -0.83
N TYR A 218 2.90 -8.24 -0.13
CA TYR A 218 3.64 -8.24 1.11
C TYR A 218 5.10 -7.79 0.95
N ARG A 219 5.80 -8.32 -0.06
CA ARG A 219 7.24 -8.07 -0.23
C ARG A 219 7.54 -6.72 -0.87
N ARG A 220 6.66 -6.25 -1.76
CA ARG A 220 6.90 -5.02 -2.52
C ARG A 220 6.42 -3.77 -1.81
N PHE A 221 5.31 -3.84 -1.08
CA PHE A 221 4.73 -2.67 -0.44
C PHE A 221 5.19 -2.50 1.01
N ARG A 222 5.42 -1.25 1.38
CA ARG A 222 5.60 -0.80 2.76
C ARG A 222 4.28 -0.30 3.29
N MET A 223 3.93 -0.73 4.49
CA MET A 223 2.74 -0.19 5.16
C MET A 223 3.07 1.17 5.80
N ALA A 224 2.31 2.19 5.41
CA ALA A 224 2.27 3.50 6.05
C ALA A 224 0.92 3.71 6.74
N ILE A 225 0.93 4.44 7.85
CA ILE A 225 -0.29 4.88 8.52
C ILE A 225 -0.35 6.39 8.41
N TRP A 226 -1.38 6.90 7.74
CA TRP A 226 -1.53 8.32 7.46
C TRP A 226 -2.69 8.89 8.26
N ARG A 227 -2.45 9.98 8.98
CA ARG A 227 -3.43 10.69 9.81
C ARG A 227 -3.80 12.00 9.14
N ALA A 228 -5.09 12.30 9.04
CA ALA A 228 -5.56 13.60 8.61
C ALA A 228 -5.35 14.63 9.73
N PRO A 229 -5.01 15.90 9.41
CA PRO A 229 -4.98 16.96 10.39
C PRO A 229 -6.39 17.24 10.96
N ALA A 230 -6.46 17.94 12.09
CA ALA A 230 -7.70 18.12 12.84
C ALA A 230 -8.85 18.71 12.00
N ASN A 231 -8.53 19.61 11.08
CA ASN A 231 -9.47 20.40 10.28
C ASN A 231 -9.96 19.72 8.99
N VAL A 232 -9.49 18.52 8.65
CA VAL A 232 -9.93 17.80 7.44
C VAL A 232 -10.15 16.32 7.74
N GLU A 233 -10.85 15.63 6.85
CA GLU A 233 -11.17 14.22 7.03
C GLU A 233 -11.10 13.45 5.71
N PHE A 234 -10.85 12.16 5.84
CA PHE A 234 -10.96 11.22 4.74
C PHE A 234 -12.43 10.87 4.47
N VAL A 235 -12.74 10.59 3.22
CA VAL A 235 -14.02 10.02 2.79
C VAL A 235 -13.88 8.52 2.54
N VAL A 236 -14.99 7.79 2.54
CA VAL A 236 -15.02 6.37 2.15
C VAL A 236 -16.08 6.18 1.10
N THR A 237 -15.71 5.63 -0.05
CA THR A 237 -16.66 5.26 -1.11
C THR A 237 -17.19 3.85 -0.90
N SER A 238 -18.22 3.47 -1.67
CA SER A 238 -18.59 2.06 -1.71
C SER A 238 -17.34 1.24 -2.02
N ASP A 239 -16.55 1.63 -3.04
CA ASP A 239 -15.33 1.04 -3.63
C ASP A 239 -14.03 1.17 -2.84
N ALA A 240 -14.06 1.73 -1.65
CA ALA A 240 -12.86 2.31 -1.03
C ALA A 240 -11.76 1.32 -0.57
N TYR A 241 -11.97 0.02 -0.67
CA TYR A 241 -11.01 -0.98 -0.21
C TYR A 241 -10.11 -1.44 -1.34
N SER A 242 -8.81 -1.28 -1.13
CA SER A 242 -7.77 -1.56 -2.13
C SER A 242 -7.85 -0.68 -3.37
N LEU A 243 -8.37 0.54 -3.24
CA LEU A 243 -8.18 1.57 -4.27
C LEU A 243 -6.70 1.84 -4.40
N TYR A 244 -6.25 1.93 -5.64
CA TYR A 244 -4.83 2.13 -5.91
C TYR A 244 -4.61 3.25 -6.91
N GLU A 245 -3.47 3.90 -6.73
CA GLU A 245 -2.86 4.74 -7.72
C GLU A 245 -1.67 3.97 -8.31
N GLY A 246 -1.53 4.05 -9.62
CA GLY A 246 -0.52 3.31 -10.36
C GLY A 246 -0.78 3.41 -11.85
N ARG A 247 0.15 2.86 -12.64
CA ARG A 247 0.03 2.90 -14.10
C ARG A 247 -0.52 1.58 -14.62
N TYR A 248 -1.45 1.71 -15.56
CA TYR A 248 -1.77 0.65 -16.50
C TYR A 248 -0.66 0.63 -17.54
N PHE A 249 0.12 -0.44 -17.56
CA PHE A 249 0.99 -0.72 -18.69
C PHE A 249 0.20 -1.60 -19.63
N ASP A 250 0.09 -1.16 -20.88
CA ASP A 250 -0.21 -2.11 -21.94
C ASP A 250 0.99 -3.06 -21.98
N MET A 251 0.80 -4.32 -21.60
CA MET A 251 1.88 -5.29 -21.54
C MET A 251 2.54 -5.47 -22.91
N ALA A 252 1.83 -5.11 -24.00
CA ALA A 252 2.40 -5.06 -25.34
C ALA A 252 3.36 -3.88 -25.59
N SER A 253 3.34 -2.83 -24.75
CA SER A 253 4.20 -1.63 -24.86
C SER A 253 5.30 -1.55 -23.80
N ALA A 254 5.18 -2.29 -22.70
CA ALA A 254 6.26 -2.45 -21.73
C ALA A 254 7.32 -3.38 -22.33
N ASP A 255 8.40 -2.80 -22.86
CA ASP A 255 9.57 -3.49 -23.45
C ASP A 255 9.22 -4.42 -24.65
N PRO A 256 9.76 -4.21 -25.86
CA PRO A 256 9.53 -5.10 -26.99
C PRO A 256 9.82 -6.58 -26.71
N VAL A 257 10.74 -6.89 -25.79
CA VAL A 257 11.09 -8.26 -25.37
C VAL A 257 10.01 -8.84 -24.45
N ILE A 258 9.54 -8.07 -23.46
CA ILE A 258 8.46 -8.51 -22.56
C ILE A 258 7.13 -8.58 -23.33
N GLY A 259 6.85 -7.58 -24.18
CA GLY A 259 5.71 -7.55 -25.06
C GLY A 259 5.72 -8.66 -26.11
N ALA A 260 6.87 -8.99 -26.71
CA ALA A 260 7.00 -10.12 -27.63
C ALA A 260 6.81 -11.45 -26.89
N TRP A 261 7.40 -11.61 -25.71
CA TRP A 261 7.22 -12.81 -24.88
C TRP A 261 5.75 -13.01 -24.49
N TYR A 262 5.04 -11.96 -24.08
CA TYR A 262 3.62 -12.04 -23.77
C TYR A 262 2.77 -12.33 -25.02
N GLN A 263 3.10 -11.76 -26.17
CA GLN A 263 2.43 -12.06 -27.44
C GLN A 263 2.66 -13.52 -27.88
N GLU A 264 3.85 -14.04 -27.65
CA GLU A 264 4.24 -15.41 -28.00
C GLU A 264 3.66 -16.44 -27.02
N THR A 265 3.68 -16.14 -25.72
CA THR A 265 3.21 -17.05 -24.65
C THR A 265 1.69 -17.07 -24.51
N LEU A 266 1.00 -15.94 -24.72
CA LEU A 266 -0.46 -15.86 -24.62
C LEU A 266 -1.17 -16.04 -25.98
N GLY A 267 -0.44 -16.30 -27.06
CA GLY A 267 -1.01 -16.63 -28.37
C GLY A 267 -1.92 -15.54 -28.96
N THR A 268 -1.83 -14.29 -28.47
CA THR A 268 -2.75 -13.22 -28.88
C THR A 268 -2.41 -12.79 -30.31
N ARG A 269 -3.06 -13.44 -31.27
CA ARG A 269 -3.10 -12.98 -32.67
C ARG A 269 -3.53 -11.52 -32.68
N ARG A 270 -2.73 -10.69 -33.37
CA ARG A 270 -2.97 -9.27 -33.66
C ARG A 270 -4.46 -9.02 -33.96
N GLY A 271 -5.16 -8.26 -33.11
CA GLY A 271 -6.47 -7.73 -33.49
C GLY A 271 -7.51 -7.50 -32.38
N ARG A 272 -7.30 -7.95 -31.14
CA ARG A 272 -8.19 -7.55 -30.02
C ARG A 272 -7.40 -6.85 -28.94
N HIS A 273 -7.78 -5.60 -28.66
CA HIS A 273 -7.37 -4.92 -27.43
C HIS A 273 -7.67 -5.84 -26.24
N PRO A 274 -6.77 -5.93 -25.26
CA PRO A 274 -7.00 -6.77 -24.10
C PRO A 274 -8.25 -6.29 -23.36
N THR A 275 -9.29 -7.12 -23.38
CA THR A 275 -10.49 -6.96 -22.56
C THR A 275 -10.10 -7.14 -21.10
N GLN A 276 -10.21 -6.08 -20.28
CA GLN A 276 -10.18 -6.02 -18.79
C GLN A 276 -9.16 -6.88 -17.99
N GLY A 277 -8.22 -7.59 -18.63
CA GLY A 277 -7.23 -8.45 -17.98
C GLY A 277 -5.84 -8.46 -18.65
N GLY A 278 -5.66 -7.85 -19.82
CA GLY A 278 -4.33 -7.78 -20.48
C GLY A 278 -3.60 -6.44 -20.35
N ARG A 279 -4.07 -5.54 -19.49
CA ARG A 279 -3.29 -4.38 -19.03
C ARG A 279 -2.74 -4.71 -17.66
N GLY A 280 -1.43 -4.89 -17.56
CA GLY A 280 -0.76 -5.04 -16.27
C GLY A 280 -0.89 -3.74 -15.49
N THR A 281 -1.23 -3.81 -14.21
CA THR A 281 -1.23 -2.65 -13.34
C THR A 281 -0.04 -2.74 -12.41
N THR A 282 0.74 -1.67 -12.31
CA THR A 282 1.72 -1.55 -11.22
C THR A 282 1.20 -0.52 -10.24
N PRO A 283 0.52 -0.94 -9.16
CA PRO A 283 0.11 -0.03 -8.12
C PRO A 283 1.34 0.56 -7.43
N TRP A 284 1.38 1.87 -7.32
CA TRP A 284 2.35 2.62 -6.54
C TRP A 284 1.88 2.80 -5.10
N VAL A 285 0.61 3.13 -4.92
CA VAL A 285 0.00 3.28 -3.61
C VAL A 285 -1.35 2.57 -3.61
N LYS A 286 -1.63 1.75 -2.59
CA LYS A 286 -2.98 1.27 -2.27
C LYS A 286 -3.45 1.91 -0.97
N VAL A 287 -4.67 2.44 -0.93
CA VAL A 287 -5.23 3.10 0.26
C VAL A 287 -6.41 2.32 0.83
N PHE A 288 -6.48 2.30 2.16
CA PHE A 288 -7.48 1.59 2.95
C PHE A 288 -8.01 2.53 4.03
N PRO A 289 -9.17 3.18 3.80
CA PRO A 289 -9.73 4.09 4.76
C PRO A 289 -10.31 3.30 5.94
N MET A 290 -9.76 3.58 7.13
CA MET A 290 -10.11 2.90 8.38
C MET A 290 -10.95 3.80 9.30
N HIS A 291 -10.79 5.12 9.16
CA HIS A 291 -11.45 6.16 9.94
C HIS A 291 -11.41 7.48 9.17
N PRO A 292 -12.32 8.43 9.41
CA PRO A 292 -12.24 9.80 8.86
C PRO A 292 -10.94 10.55 9.16
N LYS A 293 -10.10 10.04 10.06
CA LYS A 293 -8.88 10.70 10.55
C LYS A 293 -7.63 9.89 10.32
N PHE A 294 -7.74 8.65 9.86
CA PHE A 294 -6.55 7.90 9.48
C PHE A 294 -6.88 6.82 8.45
N ILE A 295 -5.92 6.56 7.58
CA ILE A 295 -5.95 5.49 6.60
C ILE A 295 -4.68 4.65 6.72
N ILE A 296 -4.77 3.40 6.27
CA ILE A 296 -3.60 2.58 6.00
C ILE A 296 -3.29 2.73 4.52
N ALA A 297 -2.01 2.89 4.19
CA ALA A 297 -1.53 2.92 2.83
C ALA A 297 -0.47 1.83 2.64
N LEU A 298 -0.52 1.12 1.53
CA LEU A 298 0.55 0.25 1.05
C LEU A 298 1.29 1.01 -0.04
N VAL A 299 2.52 1.39 0.23
CA VAL A 299 3.35 2.23 -0.66
C VAL A 299 4.46 1.37 -1.26
N ASP A 300 4.58 1.36 -2.58
CA ASP A 300 5.62 0.63 -3.30
C ASP A 300 7.01 1.05 -2.78
N SER A 301 7.84 0.05 -2.45
CA SER A 301 9.19 0.28 -1.91
C SER A 301 10.07 1.14 -2.82
N SER A 302 9.86 1.11 -4.14
CA SER A 302 10.59 1.94 -5.10
C SER A 302 10.32 3.44 -4.92
N MET A 303 9.10 3.83 -4.50
CA MET A 303 8.78 5.22 -4.16
C MET A 303 9.49 5.64 -2.87
N ALA A 304 9.55 4.74 -1.89
CA ALA A 304 10.08 5.05 -0.57
C ALA A 304 11.61 5.26 -0.58
N ASP A 305 12.33 4.57 -1.46
CA ASP A 305 13.79 4.63 -1.52
C ASP A 305 14.33 5.56 -2.62
N LYS A 306 13.44 6.23 -3.39
CA LYS A 306 13.82 7.02 -4.58
C LYS A 306 14.81 6.26 -5.48
N SER A 307 14.60 4.96 -5.60
CA SER A 307 15.58 4.04 -6.19
C SER A 307 15.86 4.43 -7.65
N PRO A 308 17.12 4.34 -8.14
CA PRO A 308 17.42 4.48 -9.56
C PRO A 308 16.61 3.52 -10.45
N MET A 309 16.18 2.38 -9.90
CA MET A 309 15.29 1.45 -10.60
C MET A 309 13.92 2.06 -10.88
N HIS A 310 13.45 2.99 -10.04
CA HIS A 310 12.28 3.81 -10.33
C HIS A 310 12.56 4.66 -11.58
N ALA A 311 13.65 5.43 -11.61
CA ALA A 311 14.01 6.22 -12.79
C ALA A 311 14.23 5.38 -14.06
N MET A 312 14.82 4.18 -13.94
CA MET A 312 15.14 3.30 -15.06
C MET A 312 13.90 2.61 -15.65
N LEU A 313 13.01 2.07 -14.80
CA LEU A 313 11.75 1.47 -15.26
C LEU A 313 10.76 2.52 -15.77
N HIS A 314 11.00 3.80 -15.43
CA HIS A 314 9.97 4.82 -15.50
C HIS A 314 10.42 6.16 -16.11
N GLY A 315 11.47 6.16 -16.93
CA GLY A 315 12.00 7.39 -17.57
C GLY A 315 10.95 8.23 -18.31
N ASP A 316 9.87 7.60 -18.79
CA ASP A 316 8.72 8.25 -19.44
C ASP A 316 7.39 8.14 -18.64
N VAL A 317 7.46 7.89 -17.33
CA VAL A 317 6.25 7.75 -16.52
C VAL A 317 6.06 9.01 -15.68
N PRO A 318 4.85 9.60 -15.70
CA PRO A 318 4.52 10.67 -14.78
C PRO A 318 4.81 10.23 -13.35
N GLU A 319 5.39 11.12 -12.54
CA GLU A 319 5.67 10.86 -11.14
C GLU A 319 4.38 10.40 -10.40
N SER A 320 4.46 9.62 -9.33
CA SER A 320 3.24 9.30 -8.56
C SER A 320 2.55 10.57 -8.06
N ARG A 321 1.21 10.57 -7.99
CA ARG A 321 0.44 11.63 -7.31
C ARG A 321 0.73 11.68 -5.80
N PHE A 322 1.36 10.63 -5.27
CA PHE A 322 1.70 10.44 -3.87
C PHE A 322 3.21 10.52 -3.60
N PHE A 323 4.02 11.02 -4.53
CA PHE A 323 5.48 11.00 -4.42
C PHE A 323 6.03 11.74 -3.19
N ASP A 324 5.33 12.78 -2.75
CA ASP A 324 5.69 13.63 -1.61
C ASP A 324 5.10 13.14 -0.29
N PHE A 325 4.36 12.02 -0.32
CA PHE A 325 3.73 11.50 0.89
C PHE A 325 4.75 10.88 1.83
N PRO A 326 4.54 10.99 3.15
CA PRO A 326 5.43 10.39 4.12
C PRO A 326 5.35 8.87 4.05
N CYS A 327 6.46 8.24 3.67
CA CYS A 327 6.66 6.79 3.70
C CYS A 327 7.75 6.43 4.72
N PRO A 328 7.45 6.50 6.04
CA PRO A 328 8.45 6.19 7.05
C PRO A 328 8.87 4.72 6.93
N ARG A 329 10.17 4.46 7.08
CA ARG A 329 10.67 3.08 7.19
C ARG A 329 10.07 2.42 8.42
N THR A 330 9.70 1.14 8.29
CA THR A 330 9.21 0.35 9.40
C THR A 330 10.34 0.12 10.41
N ASP A 331 10.14 0.56 11.64
CA ASP A 331 11.10 0.32 12.72
C ASP A 331 10.92 -1.12 13.21
N THR A 332 11.79 -2.01 12.76
CA THR A 332 11.76 -3.43 13.12
C THR A 332 12.74 -3.71 14.27
N THR A 333 12.18 -4.22 15.38
CA THR A 333 12.95 -4.80 16.47
C THR A 333 12.99 -6.31 16.28
N TYR A 334 14.13 -6.79 15.81
CA TYR A 334 14.37 -8.21 15.58
C TYR A 334 14.64 -8.93 16.91
N ALA A 335 13.86 -9.97 17.20
CA ALA A 335 14.07 -10.83 18.36
C ALA A 335 15.10 -11.92 18.04
N ASN A 336 15.85 -12.38 19.06
CA ASN A 336 16.72 -13.56 18.94
C ASN A 336 17.75 -13.50 17.79
N LEU A 337 18.30 -12.32 17.48
CA LEU A 337 19.41 -12.22 16.53
C LEU A 337 20.66 -12.91 17.09
N SER A 338 21.38 -13.64 16.23
CA SER A 338 22.72 -14.15 16.51
C SER A 338 23.69 -13.02 16.83
N ARG A 339 24.79 -13.35 17.51
CA ARG A 339 25.83 -12.35 17.84
C ARG A 339 26.43 -11.75 16.57
N GLU A 340 26.55 -12.58 15.54
CA GLU A 340 27.05 -12.23 14.21
C GLU A 340 26.11 -11.23 13.53
N ALA A 341 24.80 -11.49 13.51
CA ALA A 341 23.82 -10.58 12.92
C ALA A 341 23.71 -9.26 13.70
N VAL A 342 23.77 -9.29 15.04
CA VAL A 342 23.83 -8.06 15.86
C VAL A 342 25.08 -7.25 15.51
N ALA A 343 26.24 -7.90 15.39
CA ALA A 343 27.48 -7.24 15.03
C ALA A 343 27.44 -6.67 13.61
N ALA A 344 26.90 -7.41 12.64
CA ALA A 344 26.70 -6.96 11.26
C ALA A 344 25.80 -5.72 11.20
N ARG A 345 24.64 -5.76 11.87
CA ARG A 345 23.74 -4.60 11.97
C ARG A 345 24.43 -3.38 12.59
N LYS A 346 25.22 -3.57 13.65
CA LYS A 346 25.97 -2.48 14.30
C LYS A 346 27.02 -1.86 13.37
N ARG A 347 27.64 -2.66 12.51
CA ARG A 347 28.59 -2.21 11.47
C ARG A 347 27.91 -1.66 10.21
N ARG A 348 26.58 -1.72 10.12
CA ARG A 348 25.80 -1.44 8.89
C ARG A 348 26.19 -2.35 7.72
N ASP A 349 26.61 -3.56 8.03
CA ASP A 349 26.94 -4.63 7.09
C ASP A 349 25.64 -5.38 6.75
N MET A 350 24.92 -4.89 5.74
CA MET A 350 23.62 -5.45 5.34
C MET A 350 23.74 -6.84 4.74
N ASP A 351 24.81 -7.14 4.00
CA ASP A 351 25.03 -8.47 3.44
C ASP A 351 25.27 -9.51 4.54
N GLY A 352 26.03 -9.15 5.58
CA GLY A 352 26.21 -9.99 6.76
C GLY A 352 24.92 -10.14 7.59
N PHE A 353 24.10 -9.09 7.65
CA PHE A 353 22.82 -9.11 8.38
C PHE A 353 21.73 -9.93 7.66
N GLU A 354 21.69 -9.82 6.32
CA GLU A 354 20.75 -10.51 5.44
C GLU A 354 21.32 -11.80 4.86
N ARG A 355 22.37 -12.33 5.50
CA ARG A 355 23.08 -13.51 5.04
C ARG A 355 22.12 -14.69 4.91
N ARG A 356 22.17 -15.32 3.75
CA ARG A 356 21.41 -16.52 3.43
C ARG A 356 22.08 -17.78 4.01
N PRO A 357 21.32 -18.79 4.44
CA PRO A 357 21.89 -20.07 4.84
C PRO A 357 22.62 -20.73 3.64
N PRO A 358 23.78 -21.37 3.85
CA PRO A 358 24.46 -22.12 2.80
C PRO A 358 23.52 -23.13 2.13
N GLY A 359 23.55 -23.24 0.80
CA GLY A 359 22.63 -24.09 0.05
C GLY A 359 21.27 -23.45 -0.29
N SER A 360 20.96 -22.26 0.26
CA SER A 360 19.88 -21.39 -0.24
C SER A 360 20.38 -20.36 -1.27
N GLU A 361 21.48 -20.71 -1.94
CA GLU A 361 22.04 -19.93 -3.04
C GLU A 361 20.95 -19.69 -4.09
N ARG A 362 21.01 -18.53 -4.74
CA ARG A 362 20.11 -18.25 -5.86
C ARG A 362 20.35 -19.34 -6.89
N PRO A 363 19.33 -20.09 -7.33
CA PRO A 363 19.42 -20.74 -8.63
C PRO A 363 19.92 -19.66 -9.59
N LYS A 364 20.93 -20.00 -10.40
CA LYS A 364 21.31 -19.07 -11.44
C LYS A 364 20.05 -18.81 -12.25
N PHE A 365 19.75 -17.54 -12.47
CA PHE A 365 18.63 -17.15 -13.32
C PHE A 365 18.99 -17.61 -14.74
N GLU A 366 18.65 -18.85 -15.08
CA GLU A 366 19.06 -19.50 -16.32
C GLU A 366 18.07 -19.20 -17.45
N SER A 367 16.78 -19.01 -17.15
CA SER A 367 15.81 -18.46 -18.10
C SER A 367 14.57 -17.86 -17.44
N TRP A 368 13.87 -16.98 -18.16
CA TRP A 368 12.55 -16.44 -17.78
C TRP A 368 11.40 -17.47 -17.92
N SER A 369 11.61 -18.56 -18.67
CA SER A 369 10.60 -19.59 -18.94
C SER A 369 10.51 -20.64 -17.83
N ASP A 370 11.51 -20.71 -16.95
CA ASP A 370 11.42 -21.49 -15.74
C ASP A 370 10.41 -20.80 -14.83
N THR A 371 9.23 -21.39 -14.67
CA THR A 371 8.14 -20.88 -13.81
C THR A 371 8.54 -20.83 -12.33
N SER A 372 9.72 -21.34 -11.97
CA SER A 372 10.39 -21.03 -10.69
C SER A 372 10.97 -19.60 -10.62
N SER A 373 10.89 -18.81 -11.69
CA SER A 373 11.34 -17.41 -11.79
C SER A 373 10.67 -16.44 -10.81
N TRP A 374 9.70 -16.89 -10.01
CA TRP A 374 9.22 -16.22 -8.78
C TRP A 374 10.35 -15.76 -7.82
N ASP A 375 11.61 -16.13 -8.09
CA ASP A 375 12.85 -15.57 -7.57
C ASP A 375 12.94 -14.04 -7.49
N PHE A 376 12.31 -13.28 -8.40
CA PHE A 376 12.23 -11.81 -8.26
C PHE A 376 11.45 -11.37 -7.02
N VAL A 377 10.68 -12.29 -6.45
CA VAL A 377 9.91 -12.07 -5.24
C VAL A 377 10.53 -12.80 -4.06
N ARG A 378 11.71 -13.45 -4.10
CA ARG A 378 12.22 -14.20 -2.94
C ARG A 378 12.37 -13.33 -1.68
N GLY A 379 11.98 -13.90 -0.54
CA GLY A 379 11.95 -13.22 0.76
C GLY A 379 13.32 -12.72 1.20
N HIS A 380 13.31 -11.61 1.93
CA HIS A 380 14.50 -11.13 2.63
C HIS A 380 14.84 -12.11 3.76
N TYR A 381 16.11 -12.43 3.93
CA TYR A 381 16.58 -13.19 5.08
C TYR A 381 17.09 -12.23 6.12
N VAL A 382 16.87 -12.54 7.38
CA VAL A 382 17.49 -11.83 8.50
C VAL A 382 18.06 -12.87 9.44
N ASP A 383 19.38 -12.86 9.56
CA ASP A 383 20.11 -13.84 10.37
C ASP A 383 19.84 -15.29 9.91
N GLY A 384 19.91 -15.53 8.60
CA GLY A 384 19.67 -16.85 8.00
C GLY A 384 18.22 -17.33 8.03
N ILE A 385 17.30 -16.58 8.63
CA ILE A 385 15.87 -16.93 8.75
C ILE A 385 15.07 -16.06 7.77
N PRO A 386 14.16 -16.63 6.94
CA PRO A 386 13.25 -15.83 6.12
C PRO A 386 12.50 -14.82 6.97
N ALA A 387 12.43 -13.56 6.56
CA ALA A 387 11.76 -12.51 7.32
C ALA A 387 10.32 -12.93 7.68
N GLU A 388 9.64 -13.56 6.75
CA GLU A 388 8.29 -14.09 6.92
C GLU A 388 8.16 -15.07 8.09
N ALA A 389 9.20 -15.87 8.35
CA ALA A 389 9.24 -16.83 9.45
C ALA A 389 9.55 -16.22 10.83
N ARG A 390 9.84 -14.91 10.90
CA ARG A 390 10.25 -14.24 12.14
C ARG A 390 9.05 -13.67 12.91
N GLU A 391 8.16 -14.54 13.36
CA GLU A 391 6.92 -14.17 14.06
C GLU A 391 7.14 -13.39 15.37
N GLN A 392 8.27 -13.61 16.04
CA GLN A 392 8.63 -12.96 17.30
C GLN A 392 9.18 -11.53 17.12
N ASP A 393 9.45 -11.12 15.89
CA ASP A 393 9.90 -9.75 15.62
C ASP A 393 8.76 -8.75 15.89
N HIS A 394 9.14 -7.57 16.39
CA HIS A 394 8.21 -6.49 16.65
C HIS A 394 8.33 -5.42 15.56
N LEU A 395 7.22 -5.19 14.86
CA LEU A 395 7.11 -4.11 13.87
C LEU A 395 6.49 -2.89 14.55
N ALA A 396 7.17 -1.75 14.46
CA ALA A 396 6.64 -0.46 14.89
C ALA A 396 6.38 0.41 13.66
N PHE A 397 5.14 0.88 13.55
CA PHE A 397 4.70 1.76 12.46
C PHE A 397 4.54 3.18 12.98
N LYS A 398 5.21 4.13 12.34
CA LYS A 398 5.04 5.56 12.62
C LYS A 398 3.76 6.05 11.95
N ILE A 399 2.89 6.68 12.75
CA ILE A 399 1.73 7.40 12.22
C ILE A 399 2.19 8.76 11.73
N SER A 400 2.07 9.02 10.42
CA SER A 400 2.45 10.28 9.82
C SER A 400 1.23 11.17 9.63
N THR A 401 1.27 12.41 10.12
CA THR A 401 0.22 13.38 9.86
C THR A 401 0.42 13.98 8.48
N LEU A 402 -0.59 13.87 7.63
CA LEU A 402 -0.60 14.45 6.29
C LEU A 402 -0.89 15.96 6.34
N THR A 403 -0.52 16.67 5.27
CA THR A 403 -1.02 18.02 5.04
C THR A 403 -2.49 17.99 4.58
N THR A 404 -3.17 19.14 4.65
CA THR A 404 -4.53 19.28 4.11
C THR A 404 -4.61 18.91 2.63
N ASP A 405 -3.62 19.31 1.83
CA ASP A 405 -3.62 19.02 0.39
C ASP A 405 -3.34 17.55 0.10
N GLN A 406 -2.47 16.89 0.88
CA GLN A 406 -2.27 15.44 0.79
C GLN A 406 -3.55 14.67 1.13
N VAL A 407 -4.30 15.07 2.17
CA VAL A 407 -5.62 14.47 2.44
C VAL A 407 -6.58 14.65 1.26
N ARG A 408 -6.57 15.83 0.63
CA ARG A 408 -7.41 16.09 -0.56
C ARG A 408 -7.00 15.26 -1.77
N ILE A 409 -5.71 14.94 -1.94
CA ILE A 409 -5.24 14.01 -2.98
C ILE A 409 -5.75 12.59 -2.70
N VAL A 410 -5.67 12.11 -1.44
CA VAL A 410 -6.26 10.83 -1.05
C VAL A 410 -7.76 10.81 -1.34
N ASN A 411 -8.49 11.86 -0.94
CA ASN A 411 -9.92 11.96 -1.21
C ASN A 411 -10.20 12.06 -2.72
N GLY A 412 -9.33 12.70 -3.51
CA GLY A 412 -9.43 12.72 -4.95
C GLY A 412 -9.30 11.33 -5.58
N LEU A 413 -8.42 10.47 -5.05
CA LEU A 413 -8.31 9.08 -5.48
C LEU A 413 -9.61 8.31 -5.17
N MET A 414 -10.17 8.54 -3.99
CA MET A 414 -11.48 7.98 -3.61
C MET A 414 -12.57 8.44 -4.57
N LEU A 415 -12.65 9.75 -4.85
CA LEU A 415 -13.66 10.36 -5.71
C LEU A 415 -13.52 9.97 -7.19
N GLU A 416 -12.30 9.77 -7.70
CA GLU A 416 -12.05 9.26 -9.06
C GLU A 416 -12.60 7.85 -9.24
N ASN A 417 -12.44 7.01 -8.22
CA ASN A 417 -12.85 5.60 -8.25
C ASN A 417 -14.16 5.35 -7.50
N ALA A 418 -14.95 6.39 -7.22
CA ALA A 418 -16.19 6.22 -6.49
C ALA A 418 -17.25 5.60 -7.39
N HIS A 419 -17.81 4.47 -6.98
CA HIS A 419 -19.01 3.88 -7.57
C HIS A 419 -20.10 3.77 -6.52
N GLY A 420 -21.38 3.86 -6.91
CA GLY A 420 -22.55 3.68 -6.03
C GLY A 420 -22.74 4.76 -4.97
N ALA A 421 -21.80 4.93 -4.03
CA ALA A 421 -21.94 5.85 -2.91
C ALA A 421 -20.62 6.46 -2.41
N VAL A 422 -20.73 7.67 -1.83
CA VAL A 422 -19.67 8.35 -1.05
C VAL A 422 -20.19 8.59 0.36
N THR A 423 -19.49 8.07 1.36
CA THR A 423 -19.78 8.23 2.78
C THR A 423 -18.79 9.18 3.45
N PHE A 424 -19.29 10.07 4.30
CA PHE A 424 -18.52 11.16 4.88
C PHE A 424 -19.09 11.62 6.24
N CYS A 425 -18.32 12.38 7.03
CA CYS A 425 -18.80 12.90 8.31
C CYS A 425 -19.30 14.34 8.21
N SER A 426 -18.57 15.20 7.51
CA SER A 426 -18.80 16.65 7.43
C SER A 426 -19.11 17.09 5.99
N THR A 427 -20.25 17.74 5.81
CA THR A 427 -20.66 18.32 4.52
C THR A 427 -19.66 19.35 4.01
N ALA A 428 -19.12 20.17 4.91
CA ALA A 428 -18.12 21.19 4.57
C ALA A 428 -16.81 20.56 4.07
N GLN A 429 -16.36 19.48 4.72
CA GLN A 429 -15.12 18.80 4.33
C GLN A 429 -15.25 18.01 3.04
N LEU A 430 -16.39 17.34 2.83
CA LEU A 430 -16.68 16.71 1.54
C LEU A 430 -16.74 17.76 0.43
N TYR A 431 -17.43 18.87 0.65
CA TYR A 431 -17.51 19.97 -0.32
C TYR A 431 -16.11 20.49 -0.70
N ALA A 432 -15.27 20.76 0.30
CA ALA A 432 -13.89 21.19 0.09
C ALA A 432 -13.05 20.16 -0.67
N SER A 433 -13.25 18.86 -0.39
CA SER A 433 -12.56 17.77 -1.09
C SER A 433 -12.98 17.66 -2.55
N VAL A 434 -14.28 17.80 -2.85
CA VAL A 434 -14.80 17.82 -4.23
C VAL A 434 -14.23 19.02 -5.00
N CYS A 435 -14.21 20.21 -4.41
CA CYS A 435 -13.61 21.39 -5.04
C CYS A 435 -12.09 21.25 -5.26
N ALA A 436 -11.38 20.52 -4.38
CA ALA A 436 -9.96 20.24 -4.58
C ALA A 436 -9.74 19.20 -5.70
N TYR A 437 -10.55 18.15 -5.73
CA TYR A 437 -10.57 17.13 -6.77
C TYR A 437 -10.78 17.72 -8.17
N GLU A 438 -11.79 18.57 -8.34
CA GLU A 438 -12.07 19.22 -9.62
C GLU A 438 -10.94 20.15 -10.09
N ARG A 439 -10.25 20.82 -9.15
CA ARG A 439 -9.13 21.72 -9.47
C ARG A 439 -7.81 21.01 -9.74
N TYR A 440 -7.61 19.80 -9.22
CA TYR A 440 -6.35 19.09 -9.38
C TYR A 440 -6.23 18.50 -10.79
N GLU A 441 -5.26 18.96 -11.58
CA GLU A 441 -5.18 18.69 -13.01
C GLU A 441 -4.76 17.25 -13.34
N ARG A 442 -4.13 16.54 -12.41
CA ARG A 442 -3.56 15.20 -12.64
C ARG A 442 -4.56 14.04 -12.50
N TRP A 443 -5.85 14.34 -12.33
CA TRP A 443 -6.90 13.32 -12.41
C TRP A 443 -7.31 13.15 -13.87
N GLU A 444 -7.18 11.94 -14.39
CA GLU A 444 -7.46 11.63 -15.80
C GLU A 444 -8.95 11.37 -16.03
N HIS A 445 -9.63 10.84 -15.02
CA HIS A 445 -11.02 10.40 -15.13
C HIS A 445 -11.90 11.14 -14.12
N LYS A 446 -11.99 12.46 -14.28
CA LYS A 446 -12.81 13.29 -13.38
C LYS A 446 -14.30 12.96 -13.51
N GLN A 447 -14.92 12.56 -12.41
CA GLN A 447 -16.37 12.42 -12.31
C GLN A 447 -17.03 13.80 -12.09
N ASP A 448 -18.25 13.97 -12.61
CA ASP A 448 -19.02 15.21 -12.39
C ASP A 448 -19.77 15.17 -11.05
N TYR A 449 -19.28 15.96 -10.10
CA TYR A 449 -19.91 16.13 -8.78
C TYR A 449 -20.71 17.44 -8.65
N SER A 450 -21.16 18.03 -9.76
CA SER A 450 -21.93 19.29 -9.74
C SER A 450 -23.24 19.18 -8.95
N ALA A 451 -23.96 18.06 -9.08
CA ALA A 451 -25.16 17.79 -8.30
C ALA A 451 -24.86 17.67 -6.79
N LEU A 452 -23.80 16.94 -6.43
CA LEU A 452 -23.34 16.80 -5.04
C LEU A 452 -22.96 18.17 -4.44
N LYS A 453 -22.14 18.97 -5.14
CA LYS A 453 -21.76 20.32 -4.70
C LYS A 453 -22.98 21.19 -4.43
N ARG A 454 -23.98 21.14 -5.31
CA ARG A 454 -25.24 21.90 -5.14
C ARG A 454 -25.98 21.44 -3.89
N ALA A 455 -26.18 20.12 -3.72
CA ALA A 455 -26.85 19.55 -2.55
C ALA A 455 -26.13 19.90 -1.23
N LEU A 456 -24.80 19.86 -1.21
CA LEU A 456 -23.99 20.25 -0.04
C LEU A 456 -24.12 21.75 0.28
N ARG A 457 -24.11 22.63 -0.72
CA ARG A 457 -24.31 24.08 -0.55
C ARG A 457 -25.70 24.40 -0.03
N GLU A 458 -26.75 23.85 -0.64
CA GLU A 458 -28.13 24.02 -0.20
C GLU A 458 -28.31 23.57 1.25
N ARG A 459 -27.65 22.48 1.64
CA ARG A 459 -27.66 22.00 3.02
C ARG A 459 -26.96 22.97 3.98
N ALA A 460 -25.82 23.53 3.58
CA ALA A 460 -25.08 24.50 4.38
C ALA A 460 -25.84 25.82 4.58
N MET A 461 -26.72 26.20 3.65
CA MET A 461 -27.54 27.42 3.75
C MET A 461 -28.79 27.27 4.63
N ARG A 462 -29.16 26.05 5.06
CA ARG A 462 -30.38 25.87 5.86
C ARG A 462 -30.23 26.49 7.26
N PRO A 463 -31.18 27.33 7.71
CA PRO A 463 -31.18 27.88 9.08
C PRO A 463 -31.12 26.76 10.12
N GLY A 464 -30.21 26.87 11.09
CA GLY A 464 -30.00 25.85 12.12
C GLY A 464 -28.98 24.76 11.76
N ALA A 465 -28.34 24.84 10.60
CA ALA A 465 -27.11 24.08 10.36
C ALA A 465 -26.01 24.59 11.32
N PRO A 466 -25.14 23.70 11.84
CA PRO A 466 -23.93 24.11 12.57
C PRO A 466 -23.20 25.18 11.77
N ALA A 467 -22.86 26.31 12.41
CA ALA A 467 -22.07 27.34 11.75
C ALA A 467 -20.81 26.68 11.20
N ALA A 468 -20.58 26.80 9.89
CA ALA A 468 -19.39 26.24 9.29
C ALA A 468 -18.16 26.80 10.05
N PRO A 469 -17.16 25.96 10.39
CA PRO A 469 -15.93 26.49 10.94
C PRO A 469 -15.41 27.57 9.99
N PRO A 470 -14.91 28.71 10.51
CA PRO A 470 -14.54 29.86 9.70
C PRO A 470 -13.64 29.36 8.56
N THR A 471 -14.11 29.54 7.34
CA THR A 471 -13.38 29.15 6.14
C THR A 471 -12.10 29.95 6.17
N VAL A 472 -10.97 29.31 6.51
CA VAL A 472 -9.66 29.88 6.21
C VAL A 472 -9.60 29.87 4.69
N GLU A 473 -9.95 30.98 4.07
CA GLU A 473 -9.67 31.20 2.66
C GLU A 473 -8.17 30.97 2.49
N LEU A 474 -7.84 29.87 1.82
CA LEU A 474 -6.49 29.57 1.39
C LEU A 474 -6.12 30.67 0.40
N ASN A 475 -5.49 31.73 0.92
CA ASN A 475 -4.73 32.66 0.13
C ASN A 475 -3.50 31.87 -0.33
N VAL A 476 -3.64 31.16 -1.46
CA VAL A 476 -2.52 30.52 -2.13
C VAL A 476 -1.75 31.65 -2.79
N ASP A 477 -0.95 32.34 -1.99
CA ASP A 477 0.09 33.22 -2.51
C ASP A 477 1.00 32.33 -3.37
N ARG A 478 0.96 32.57 -4.68
CA ARG A 478 1.89 32.00 -5.64
C ARG A 478 3.28 32.58 -5.36
N THR A 479 3.96 32.14 -4.31
CA THR A 479 5.40 32.30 -4.22
C THR A 479 6.01 31.23 -5.14
N VAL A 480 6.06 31.55 -6.44
CA VAL A 480 6.96 30.87 -7.36
C VAL A 480 8.37 31.21 -6.88
N VAL A 481 9.01 30.28 -6.17
CA VAL A 481 10.46 30.33 -5.98
C VAL A 481 11.06 30.10 -7.36
N ARG A 482 11.34 31.20 -8.06
CA ARG A 482 12.15 31.19 -9.27
C ARG A 482 13.57 30.87 -8.84
N VAL A 483 13.92 29.60 -8.83
CA VAL A 483 15.33 29.17 -8.78
C VAL A 483 15.93 29.64 -10.10
N GLU A 484 16.75 30.69 -10.07
CA GLU A 484 17.57 31.03 -11.22
C GLU A 484 18.56 29.88 -11.44
N PRO A 485 18.59 29.27 -12.65
CA PRO A 485 19.58 28.25 -12.93
C PRO A 485 20.95 28.93 -12.98
N ALA A 486 21.92 28.35 -12.26
CA ALA A 486 23.31 28.71 -12.42
C ALA A 486 23.68 28.61 -13.90
N SER A 487 24.19 29.71 -14.45
CA SER A 487 24.71 29.78 -15.81
C SER A 487 25.93 28.87 -15.92
N THR A 488 25.71 27.63 -16.38
CA THR A 488 26.74 26.83 -17.04
C THR A 488 26.53 26.99 -18.53
N THR A 489 27.44 27.72 -19.18
CA THR A 489 27.56 27.77 -20.64
C THR A 489 27.89 26.37 -21.15
N HIS A 490 26.88 25.60 -21.52
CA HIS A 490 27.04 24.40 -22.34
C HIS A 490 26.54 24.67 -23.74
N ASN A 491 27.37 24.30 -24.70
CA ASN A 491 27.11 24.48 -26.11
C ASN A 491 25.91 23.59 -26.51
N PRO A 492 24.79 24.14 -26.98
CA PRO A 492 23.59 23.37 -27.31
C PRO A 492 23.84 22.32 -28.42
N ASP A 493 24.87 22.50 -29.24
CA ASP A 493 25.26 21.53 -30.26
C ASP A 493 25.93 20.28 -29.67
N GLU A 494 26.68 20.41 -28.56
CA GLU A 494 27.29 19.27 -27.86
C GLU A 494 26.23 18.39 -27.18
N THR A 495 25.17 19.00 -26.65
CA THR A 495 24.08 18.26 -25.98
C THR A 495 23.18 17.54 -26.98
N ALA A 496 22.97 18.09 -28.18
CA ALA A 496 22.25 17.40 -29.25
C ALA A 496 23.05 16.19 -29.77
N GLU A 497 24.37 16.33 -29.91
CA GLU A 497 25.25 15.24 -30.35
C GLU A 497 25.39 14.15 -29.28
N GLU A 498 25.48 14.52 -27.99
CA GLU A 498 25.49 13.57 -26.88
C GLU A 498 24.17 12.79 -26.76
N VAL A 499 23.02 13.46 -26.91
CA VAL A 499 21.71 12.80 -26.93
C VAL A 499 21.58 11.86 -28.14
N ALA A 500 22.11 12.24 -29.30
CA ALA A 500 22.16 11.38 -30.48
C ALA A 500 23.08 10.16 -30.27
N ARG A 501 24.25 10.34 -29.64
CA ARG A 501 25.19 9.26 -29.28
C ARG A 501 24.57 8.31 -28.25
N TYR A 502 23.84 8.83 -27.25
CA TYR A 502 23.16 8.02 -26.24
C TYR A 502 22.01 7.20 -26.83
N ARG A 503 21.22 7.79 -27.74
CA ARG A 503 20.19 7.05 -28.50
C ARG A 503 20.80 5.98 -29.40
N ALA A 504 21.91 6.28 -30.08
CA ALA A 504 22.62 5.31 -30.91
C ALA A 504 23.18 4.14 -30.08
N LEU A 505 23.73 4.41 -28.89
CA LEU A 505 24.23 3.40 -27.95
C LEU A 505 23.09 2.50 -27.44
N THR A 506 21.95 3.09 -27.09
CA THR A 506 20.75 2.35 -26.63
C THR A 506 20.22 1.42 -27.73
N HIS A 507 20.10 1.92 -28.97
CA HIS A 507 19.70 1.09 -30.12
C HIS A 507 20.72 -0.03 -30.42
N HIS A 508 22.02 0.19 -30.16
CA HIS A 508 23.07 -0.82 -30.35
C HIS A 508 23.04 -1.92 -29.27
N ILE A 509 22.79 -1.56 -28.01
CA ILE A 509 22.61 -2.52 -26.90
C ILE A 509 21.42 -3.45 -27.20
N HIS A 510 20.33 -2.89 -27.72
CA HIS A 510 19.14 -3.66 -28.09
C HIS A 510 19.39 -4.60 -29.28
N ALA A 511 20.21 -4.18 -30.26
CA ALA A 511 20.61 -5.04 -31.37
C ALA A 511 21.51 -6.21 -30.92
N LEU A 512 22.39 -6.00 -29.93
CA LEU A 512 23.24 -7.04 -29.34
C LEU A 512 22.44 -8.07 -28.55
N GLN A 513 21.39 -7.65 -27.84
CA GLN A 513 20.45 -8.55 -27.17
C GLN A 513 19.67 -9.42 -28.17
N LEU A 514 19.32 -8.87 -29.33
CA LEU A 514 18.67 -9.63 -30.42
C LEU A 514 19.60 -10.71 -31.02
N VAL A 515 20.89 -10.41 -31.16
CA VAL A 515 21.90 -11.37 -31.66
C VAL A 515 22.17 -12.48 -30.66
N ALA A 516 22.16 -12.19 -29.36
CA ALA A 516 22.30 -13.20 -28.30
C ALA A 516 21.09 -14.16 -28.24
N LEU A 517 19.88 -13.67 -28.57
CA LEU A 517 18.66 -14.47 -28.58
C LEU A 517 18.52 -15.36 -29.82
N LEU A 518 19.08 -14.95 -30.97
CA LEU A 518 19.02 -15.71 -32.22
C LEU A 518 20.16 -16.74 -32.40
N GLY A 519 21.09 -16.81 -31.43
CA GLY A 519 22.34 -17.56 -31.53
C GLY A 519 22.26 -19.05 -31.19
N HIS A 520 21.09 -19.63 -30.91
CA HIS A 520 21.02 -20.99 -30.37
C HIS A 520 20.44 -22.09 -31.28
N ASP A 521 20.07 -21.81 -32.54
CA ASP A 521 19.51 -22.88 -33.40
C ASP A 521 19.67 -22.72 -34.93
N MET A 522 20.82 -22.24 -35.43
CA MET A 522 21.05 -22.13 -36.89
C MET A 522 22.44 -22.61 -37.36
N ASP A 523 22.43 -23.31 -38.50
CA ASP A 523 23.52 -23.94 -39.29
C ASP A 523 24.89 -23.22 -39.18
N PRO A 524 26.02 -23.94 -38.93
CA PRO A 524 27.34 -23.35 -38.64
C PRO A 524 28.05 -22.68 -39.82
N ARG A 525 27.39 -22.42 -40.95
CA ARG A 525 27.99 -21.70 -42.08
C ARG A 525 27.75 -20.20 -41.95
N PRO A 526 28.80 -19.37 -41.81
CA PRO A 526 28.63 -17.93 -41.66
C PRO A 526 28.14 -17.33 -42.97
N GLY A 527 26.84 -17.09 -43.06
CA GLY A 527 26.26 -16.32 -44.15
C GLY A 527 26.70 -14.84 -44.11
N PRO A 528 26.40 -14.07 -45.17
CA PRO A 528 26.76 -12.64 -45.28
C PRO A 528 26.33 -11.80 -44.07
N LEU A 529 25.24 -12.18 -43.41
CA LEU A 529 24.72 -11.55 -42.20
C LEU A 529 25.69 -11.69 -41.01
N MET A 530 26.29 -12.87 -40.81
CA MET A 530 27.22 -13.10 -39.69
C MET A 530 28.55 -12.38 -39.90
N THR A 531 29.02 -12.27 -41.14
CA THR A 531 30.19 -11.46 -41.49
C THR A 531 29.92 -9.97 -41.20
N ALA A 532 28.76 -9.45 -41.62
CA ALA A 532 28.37 -8.06 -41.36
C ALA A 532 28.21 -7.77 -39.86
N LEU A 533 27.69 -8.73 -39.07
CA LEU A 533 27.58 -8.60 -37.62
C LEU A 533 28.95 -8.63 -36.93
N ARG A 534 29.87 -9.49 -37.37
CA ARG A 534 31.25 -9.55 -36.86
C ARG A 534 32.02 -8.26 -37.14
N ASP A 535 31.89 -7.70 -38.34
CA ASP A 535 32.57 -6.47 -38.72
C ASP A 535 32.01 -5.24 -37.97
N ARG A 536 30.69 -5.25 -37.67
CA ARG A 536 30.07 -4.25 -36.76
C ARG A 536 30.52 -4.41 -35.31
N PHE A 537 30.71 -5.64 -34.82
CA PHE A 537 31.24 -5.90 -33.48
C PHE A 537 32.70 -5.43 -33.33
N ALA A 538 33.53 -5.61 -34.36
CA ALA A 538 34.90 -5.08 -34.37
C ALA A 538 34.92 -3.54 -34.35
N SER A 539 33.98 -2.90 -35.08
CA SER A 539 33.80 -1.45 -35.07
C SER A 539 33.35 -0.92 -33.69
N PHE A 540 32.49 -1.67 -32.99
CA PHE A 540 32.08 -1.38 -31.62
C PHE A 540 33.24 -1.47 -30.61
N GLN A 541 34.07 -2.51 -30.71
CA GLN A 541 35.27 -2.62 -29.86
C GLN A 541 36.27 -1.48 -30.09
N ALA A 542 36.34 -0.93 -31.31
CA ALA A 542 37.13 0.26 -31.58
C ALA A 542 36.51 1.51 -30.93
N LEU A 543 35.18 1.65 -30.96
CA LEU A 543 34.48 2.79 -30.37
C LEU A 543 34.57 2.81 -28.84
N ASN A 544 34.46 1.64 -28.19
CA ASN A 544 34.63 1.52 -26.74
C ASN A 544 36.04 1.92 -26.29
N ARG A 545 37.08 1.56 -27.04
CA ARG A 545 38.45 2.01 -26.75
C ARG A 545 38.59 3.52 -26.81
N VAL A 546 37.93 4.17 -27.77
CA VAL A 546 37.91 5.65 -27.87
C VAL A 546 37.16 6.27 -26.67
N HIS A 547 36.09 5.63 -26.19
CA HIS A 547 35.35 6.09 -25.02
C HIS A 547 36.15 5.93 -23.72
N ASP A 548 36.82 4.79 -23.54
CA ASP A 548 37.68 4.54 -22.38
C ASP A 548 38.86 5.53 -22.33
N ASP A 549 39.50 5.80 -23.49
CA ASP A 549 40.53 6.83 -23.62
C ASP A 549 40.01 8.22 -23.24
N TYR A 550 38.78 8.56 -23.62
CA TYR A 550 38.15 9.84 -23.29
C TYR A 550 37.87 9.97 -21.79
N LEU A 551 37.33 8.93 -21.16
CA LEU A 551 37.08 8.91 -19.71
C LEU A 551 38.40 9.03 -18.93
N GLN A 552 39.44 8.34 -19.37
CA GLN A 552 40.74 8.40 -18.73
C GLN A 552 41.36 9.80 -18.81
N ARG A 553 41.29 10.46 -19.97
CA ARG A 553 41.74 11.86 -20.13
C ARG A 553 40.92 12.84 -19.29
N SER A 554 39.62 12.60 -19.14
CA SER A 554 38.74 13.44 -18.32
C SER A 554 39.06 13.34 -16.83
N VAL A 555 39.43 12.14 -16.36
CA VAL A 555 39.90 11.91 -14.98
C VAL A 555 41.27 12.54 -14.74
N GLU A 556 42.20 12.41 -15.70
CA GLU A 556 43.53 13.04 -15.62
C GLU A 556 43.43 14.57 -15.60
N ALA A 557 42.52 15.17 -16.39
CA ALA A 557 42.26 16.61 -16.39
C ALA A 557 41.58 17.11 -15.11
N ALA A 558 40.82 16.25 -14.42
CA ALA A 558 40.08 16.61 -13.21
C ALA A 558 40.89 16.46 -11.90
N THR A 559 42.14 16.01 -11.96
CA THR A 559 42.96 15.80 -10.75
C THR A 559 43.74 17.08 -10.39
N PRO A 560 43.39 17.81 -9.31
CA PRO A 560 44.08 19.05 -8.96
C PRO A 560 45.48 18.79 -8.36
N VAL A 561 46.48 19.52 -8.85
CA VAL A 561 47.84 19.55 -8.28
C VAL A 561 47.79 20.14 -6.85
N PRO A 562 48.37 19.49 -5.83
CA PRO A 562 48.26 19.95 -4.46
C PRO A 562 49.06 21.23 -4.23
N THR A 563 48.37 22.32 -3.91
CA THR A 563 48.99 23.58 -3.50
C THR A 563 49.30 23.55 -2.00
N ARG A 564 50.55 23.91 -1.67
CA ARG A 564 51.14 23.90 -0.33
C ARG A 564 50.51 25.02 0.52
N ALA A 565 49.83 24.66 1.61
CA ALA A 565 49.20 25.63 2.51
C ALA A 565 50.21 26.21 3.51
N SER A 566 50.28 27.54 3.58
CA SER A 566 51.04 28.30 4.57
C SER A 566 50.17 28.55 5.81
N VAL A 567 50.69 28.20 6.98
CA VAL A 567 50.07 28.42 8.30
C VAL A 567 50.30 29.86 8.74
N VAL A 568 49.23 30.59 9.06
CA VAL A 568 49.30 31.86 9.81
C VAL A 568 48.50 31.67 11.11
N THR A 569 49.22 31.70 12.23
CA THR A 569 48.72 31.72 13.59
C THR A 569 48.27 33.13 13.99
N ALA A 570 47.06 33.27 14.55
CA ALA A 570 46.61 34.48 15.23
C ALA A 570 46.36 34.18 16.73
N ALA A 571 46.93 35.05 17.57
CA ALA A 571 47.01 34.94 19.02
C ALA A 571 45.74 35.46 19.73
N ALA A 572 45.49 34.90 20.91
CA ALA A 572 44.42 35.26 21.83
C ALA A 572 44.76 36.51 22.67
N GLY A 573 43.74 37.30 23.00
CA GLY A 573 43.77 38.33 24.04
C GLY A 573 42.52 38.23 24.91
N PRO A 574 42.61 38.35 26.26
CA PRO A 574 41.47 38.18 27.15
C PRO A 574 40.86 39.53 27.56
N SER A 575 39.54 39.57 27.76
CA SER A 575 38.86 40.67 28.43
C SER A 575 37.84 40.18 29.47
N ASN A 576 38.09 40.66 30.70
CA ASN A 576 37.24 40.67 31.88
C ASN A 576 35.82 41.19 31.59
N ILE A 577 34.78 40.55 32.16
CA ILE A 577 33.57 41.23 32.67
C ILE A 577 33.08 40.54 33.95
N GLN A 578 32.68 41.38 34.89
CA GLN A 578 32.34 41.18 36.29
C GLN A 578 31.08 40.35 36.58
N ALA A 579 31.09 39.81 37.80
CA ALA A 579 29.99 39.18 38.52
C ALA A 579 28.88 40.15 38.93
N THR A 580 27.64 39.66 38.92
CA THR A 580 26.59 40.08 39.87
C THR A 580 25.84 38.85 40.39
N SER A 581 25.78 38.77 41.72
CA SER A 581 25.10 37.75 42.51
C SER A 581 23.63 38.12 42.72
N SER A 582 22.73 37.13 42.74
CA SER A 582 21.54 37.21 43.61
C SER A 582 21.12 35.81 44.07
N ASN A 583 20.85 35.74 45.37
CA ASN A 583 20.52 34.57 46.17
C ASN A 583 19.03 34.20 46.10
N ALA A 584 18.70 32.91 46.15
CA ALA A 584 17.47 32.38 46.77
C ALA A 584 17.60 30.86 47.06
N PRO A 585 16.85 30.29 48.02
CA PRO A 585 17.36 29.28 48.98
C PRO A 585 16.98 27.81 48.69
N PRO A 586 17.58 26.83 49.41
CA PRO A 586 17.35 25.41 49.18
C PRO A 586 16.23 24.80 50.04
N HIS A 587 15.41 23.94 49.44
CA HIS A 587 14.47 23.04 50.13
C HIS A 587 15.07 21.64 50.39
N PRO A 588 14.63 20.93 51.45
CA PRO A 588 15.33 19.79 52.05
C PRO A 588 14.98 18.40 51.44
N PRO A 589 15.73 17.33 51.79
CA PRO A 589 15.70 16.06 51.08
C PRO A 589 14.74 14.99 51.64
N LYS A 590 14.15 14.24 50.70
CA LYS A 590 13.93 12.78 50.64
C LYS A 590 13.56 12.03 51.94
N ARG A 591 12.27 11.69 52.08
CA ARG A 591 11.77 10.63 52.98
C ARG A 591 11.93 9.24 52.35
N LYS A 592 12.63 8.35 53.07
CA LYS A 592 12.78 6.92 52.82
C LYS A 592 11.45 6.18 53.02
N ARG A 593 11.01 5.37 52.04
CA ARG A 593 9.93 4.38 52.19
C ARG A 593 10.52 3.08 52.74
N LYS A 594 10.07 2.64 53.92
CA LYS A 594 10.27 1.28 54.47
C LYS A 594 9.22 0.31 53.88
N PRO A 595 9.55 -0.98 53.69
CA PRO A 595 8.58 -1.99 53.26
C PRO A 595 7.76 -2.50 54.44
N LYS A 596 6.43 -2.60 54.27
CA LYS A 596 5.53 -3.28 55.22
C LYS A 596 5.54 -4.78 54.93
N ARG A 597 6.07 -5.54 55.90
CA ARG A 597 5.70 -6.95 56.14
C ARG A 597 4.21 -7.03 56.49
N LYS A 598 3.49 -7.99 55.91
CA LYS A 598 2.28 -8.57 56.50
C LYS A 598 2.48 -10.09 56.54
N SER A 599 2.39 -10.63 57.74
CA SER A 599 2.31 -12.04 58.05
C SER A 599 1.06 -12.29 58.88
N ALA A 600 0.45 -13.45 58.65
CA ALA A 600 -0.54 -14.17 59.46
C ALA A 600 -1.97 -13.59 59.50
N ALA A 601 -3.04 -14.38 59.66
CA ALA A 601 -3.36 -15.80 59.47
C ALA A 601 -4.86 -15.96 59.86
N ALA A 602 -5.47 -17.06 59.41
CA ALA A 602 -6.65 -17.75 59.98
C ALA A 602 -8.06 -17.11 59.85
N SER A 603 -8.88 -17.69 58.98
CA SER A 603 -9.97 -18.61 59.37
C SER A 603 -10.34 -19.49 58.17
#